data_AF-A0A1G8HFQ0-F1
#
_entry.id   AF-A0A1G8HFQ0-F1
#
_cell.length_a   1.000
_cell.length_b   1.000
_cell.length_c   1.000
_cell.angle_alpha   90.00
_cell.angle_beta   90.00
_cell.angle_gamma   90.00
#
_symmetry.space_group_name_H-M   'P 1'
#
loop_
_entity.id
_entity.type
_entity.pdbx_description
1 polymer ?
#
loop_
_entity_poly.entity_id
_entity_poly.type
_entity_poly.pdbx_seq_one_letter_code
_entity_poly.pdbx_strand_id
1 'polypeptide(L)'
;MSAAPTTAAAARPNPGPAPAGNAAWARALRDSGLLRLSLPRALGGDGSPWSEILQTLRDLCERDGALARLFAVHHLQLTRVRLLGSREQGQRLLPLTLLRDNLWGALGEPGERRLLAVEHVRGGFRINGLASDGFAAEAADWLLLWAWHGPSRASLLAALPKERTGLAVQASRGAPQCQALRLHPEDILVPPGLPATPRTVWCDSLALLLQANLALGLAQHAAERQEQPRAAELSRLLGLGLRLSAQAAVLLDEGIEAGAALSFSRSHAFANLVAQTVAVAQQAAQQSLRAEGLNARLRAAAH
;
A
#
# COMPACT_ATOMS: atom_id res chain seq x y z
N MET A 1 49.07 13.17 -32.92
CA MET A 1 48.44 11.92 -32.46
C MET A 1 48.01 12.13 -31.02
N SER A 2 46.74 12.48 -30.80
CA SER A 2 46.17 12.75 -29.47
C SER A 2 45.24 11.60 -29.09
N ALA A 3 45.54 10.89 -28.00
CA ALA A 3 44.76 9.77 -27.50
C ALA A 3 43.71 10.29 -26.51
N ALA A 4 42.43 10.05 -26.82
CA ALA A 4 41.31 10.35 -25.92
C ALA A 4 41.20 9.27 -24.83
N PRO A 5 40.91 9.61 -23.56
CA PRO A 5 40.69 8.62 -22.52
C PRO A 5 39.27 8.05 -22.65
N THR A 6 39.18 6.73 -22.73
CA THR A 6 37.93 5.98 -22.74
C THR A 6 37.42 5.88 -21.30
N THR A 7 36.39 6.65 -20.96
CA THR A 7 35.64 6.46 -19.70
C THR A 7 34.85 5.16 -19.80
N ALA A 8 35.37 4.09 -19.20
CA ALA A 8 34.63 2.88 -18.94
C ALA A 8 33.51 3.18 -17.94
N ALA A 9 32.26 3.05 -18.39
CA ALA A 9 31.10 3.12 -17.51
C ALA A 9 31.18 1.97 -16.50
N ALA A 10 31.27 2.30 -15.20
CA ALA A 10 31.25 1.32 -14.15
C ALA A 10 29.91 0.56 -14.19
N ALA A 11 29.97 -0.76 -14.43
CA ALA A 11 28.80 -1.62 -14.39
C ALA A 11 28.17 -1.54 -12.99
N ARG A 12 26.88 -1.20 -12.92
CA ARG A 12 26.12 -1.25 -11.67
C ARG A 12 26.15 -2.71 -11.15
N PRO A 13 26.44 -2.93 -9.86
CA PRO A 13 26.46 -4.27 -9.29
C PRO A 13 25.08 -4.91 -9.46
N ASN A 14 25.06 -6.10 -10.08
CA ASN A 14 23.85 -6.88 -10.27
C ASN A 14 23.32 -7.31 -8.89
N PRO A 15 22.16 -6.83 -8.43
CA PRO A 15 21.60 -7.28 -7.17
C PRO A 15 21.21 -8.75 -7.37
N GLY A 16 21.97 -9.68 -6.76
CA GLY A 16 21.74 -11.13 -6.85
C GLY A 16 20.29 -11.53 -6.57
N PRO A 17 19.87 -12.79 -6.78
CA PRO A 17 18.46 -13.17 -6.70
C PRO A 17 17.81 -12.73 -5.39
N ALA A 18 16.67 -12.06 -5.54
CA ALA A 18 15.73 -11.72 -4.50
C ALA A 18 15.50 -12.91 -3.56
N PRO A 19 15.63 -12.77 -2.23
CA PRO A 19 15.17 -13.82 -1.32
C PRO A 19 13.68 -14.06 -1.59
N ALA A 20 13.32 -15.29 -1.94
CA ALA A 20 12.04 -15.60 -2.56
C ALA A 20 10.91 -15.65 -1.52
N GLY A 21 9.83 -14.91 -1.80
CA GLY A 21 8.55 -14.99 -1.08
C GLY A 21 8.31 -13.89 -0.04
N ASN A 22 7.06 -13.79 0.39
CA ASN A 22 6.55 -12.71 1.25
C ASN A 22 7.33 -12.56 2.56
N ALA A 23 7.73 -13.68 3.19
CA ALA A 23 8.49 -13.67 4.43
C ALA A 23 9.90 -13.04 4.29
N ALA A 24 10.56 -13.29 3.17
CA ALA A 24 11.86 -12.72 2.85
C ALA A 24 11.77 -11.20 2.61
N TRP A 25 10.75 -10.77 1.86
CA TRP A 25 10.44 -9.35 1.65
C TRP A 25 10.08 -8.62 2.93
N ALA A 26 9.28 -9.23 3.80
CA ALA A 26 9.02 -8.66 5.11
C ALA A 26 10.30 -8.51 5.93
N ARG A 27 11.22 -9.50 5.93
CA ARG A 27 12.51 -9.37 6.62
C ARG A 27 13.36 -8.23 6.05
N ALA A 28 13.48 -8.14 4.72
CA ALA A 28 14.25 -7.07 4.08
C ALA A 28 13.70 -5.67 4.41
N LEU A 29 12.38 -5.51 4.47
CA LEU A 29 11.75 -4.25 4.91
C LEU A 29 12.06 -3.91 6.37
N ARG A 30 12.07 -4.90 7.26
CA ARG A 30 12.46 -4.71 8.67
C ARG A 30 13.91 -4.27 8.80
N ASP A 31 14.83 -5.02 8.17
CA ASP A 31 16.26 -4.79 8.27
C ASP A 31 16.72 -3.45 7.65
N SER A 32 15.94 -2.92 6.69
CA SER A 32 16.23 -1.64 6.03
C SER A 32 15.77 -0.40 6.81
N GLY A 33 14.93 -0.56 7.84
CA GLY A 33 14.34 0.57 8.57
C GLY A 33 13.20 1.29 7.83
N LEU A 34 12.88 0.88 6.61
CA LEU A 34 11.89 1.55 5.75
C LEU A 34 10.47 1.57 6.34
N LEU A 35 10.15 0.67 7.28
CA LEU A 35 8.86 0.66 7.99
C LEU A 35 8.63 1.89 8.88
N ARG A 36 9.66 2.68 9.16
CA ARG A 36 9.58 3.84 10.06
C ARG A 36 9.32 5.16 9.34
N LEU A 37 9.35 5.17 8.01
CA LEU A 37 9.29 6.40 7.21
C LEU A 37 8.04 7.26 7.50
N SER A 38 6.84 6.68 7.42
CA SER A 38 5.59 7.42 7.64
C SER A 38 5.23 7.63 9.12
N LEU A 39 5.99 7.03 10.04
CA LEU A 39 5.69 7.08 11.47
C LEU A 39 6.13 8.46 12.01
N PRO A 40 5.32 9.16 12.83
CA PRO A 40 5.69 10.47 13.36
C PRO A 40 7.00 10.43 14.17
N ARG A 41 7.83 11.48 14.03
CA ARG A 41 9.06 11.66 14.81
C ARG A 41 8.82 11.63 16.32
N ALA A 42 7.70 12.20 16.77
CA ALA A 42 7.29 12.19 18.18
C ALA A 42 7.06 10.79 18.75
N LEU A 43 6.86 9.78 17.89
CA LEU A 43 6.72 8.38 18.27
C LEU A 43 7.99 7.57 18.00
N GLY A 44 9.10 8.18 17.56
CA GLY A 44 10.35 7.51 17.22
C GLY A 44 10.48 7.04 15.77
N GLY A 45 9.60 7.51 14.88
CA GLY A 45 9.73 7.30 13.43
C GLY A 45 10.53 8.39 12.72
N ASP A 46 10.65 8.28 11.40
CA ASP A 46 11.43 9.25 10.61
C ASP A 46 10.63 10.48 10.21
N GLY A 47 9.29 10.36 10.15
CA GLY A 47 8.39 11.42 9.69
C GLY A 47 8.81 11.97 8.33
N SER A 48 9.18 11.08 7.41
CA SER A 48 9.57 11.43 6.04
C SER A 48 8.38 12.02 5.29
N PRO A 49 8.60 13.00 4.41
CA PRO A 49 7.54 13.56 3.57
C PRO A 49 7.00 12.49 2.62
N TRP A 50 5.72 12.57 2.28
CA TRP A 50 5.10 11.56 1.42
C TRP A 50 5.67 11.52 0.01
N SER A 51 6.29 12.60 -0.46
CA SER A 51 7.02 12.61 -1.73
C SER A 51 8.17 11.60 -1.74
N GLU A 52 8.89 11.47 -0.63
CA GLU A 52 9.99 10.51 -0.44
C GLU A 52 9.45 9.08 -0.34
N ILE A 53 8.40 8.87 0.47
CA ILE A 53 7.77 7.54 0.63
C ILE A 53 7.26 7.02 -0.73
N LEU A 54 6.62 7.88 -1.53
CA LEU A 54 6.14 7.49 -2.86
C LEU A 54 7.31 7.26 -3.85
N GLN A 55 8.42 7.97 -3.70
CA GLN A 55 9.64 7.69 -4.48
C GLN A 55 10.22 6.33 -4.11
N THR A 56 10.41 6.04 -2.82
CA THR A 56 10.87 4.74 -2.34
C THR A 56 9.97 3.61 -2.82
N LEU A 57 8.64 3.79 -2.80
CA LEU A 57 7.71 2.82 -3.35
C LEU A 57 8.00 2.50 -4.82
N ARG A 58 8.24 3.53 -5.65
CA ARG A 58 8.56 3.36 -7.07
C ARG A 58 9.91 2.68 -7.26
N ASP A 59 10.91 3.03 -6.47
CA ASP A 59 12.25 2.42 -6.53
C ASP A 59 12.21 0.93 -6.15
N LEU A 60 11.41 0.56 -5.15
CA LEU A 60 11.20 -0.85 -4.77
C LEU A 60 10.59 -1.68 -5.91
N CYS A 61 9.81 -1.06 -6.82
CA CYS A 61 9.30 -1.74 -8.01
C CYS A 61 10.41 -2.18 -8.97
N GLU A 62 11.61 -1.58 -8.94
CA GLU A 62 12.77 -2.06 -9.71
C GLU A 62 13.10 -3.51 -9.33
N ARG A 63 13.02 -3.76 -8.01
CA ARG A 63 13.41 -5.01 -7.40
C ARG A 63 12.32 -6.05 -7.49
N ASP A 64 11.12 -5.73 -6.99
CA ASP A 64 9.98 -6.64 -6.97
C ASP A 64 8.67 -5.89 -6.65
N GLY A 65 7.62 -6.10 -7.45
CA GLY A 65 6.30 -5.51 -7.21
C GLY A 65 5.61 -6.02 -5.93
N ALA A 66 5.89 -7.24 -5.50
CA ALA A 66 5.39 -7.81 -4.24
C ALA A 66 6.03 -7.11 -3.03
N LEU A 67 7.34 -6.84 -3.07
CA LEU A 67 8.05 -6.06 -2.05
C LEU A 67 7.47 -4.64 -1.95
N ALA A 68 7.33 -3.97 -3.09
CA ALA A 68 6.72 -2.64 -3.18
C ALA A 68 5.27 -2.62 -2.66
N ARG A 69 4.47 -3.65 -2.95
CA ARG A 69 3.10 -3.79 -2.44
C ARG A 69 3.07 -3.95 -0.91
N LEU A 70 3.96 -4.74 -0.31
CA LEU A 70 4.05 -4.85 1.15
C LEU A 70 4.37 -3.50 1.81
N PHE A 71 5.34 -2.77 1.25
CA PHE A 71 5.70 -1.42 1.70
C PHE A 71 4.50 -0.45 1.62
N ALA A 72 3.79 -0.44 0.48
CA ALA A 72 2.60 0.41 0.31
C ALA A 72 1.49 0.09 1.32
N VAL A 73 1.16 -1.19 1.50
CA VAL A 73 0.09 -1.61 2.44
C VAL A 73 0.44 -1.23 3.87
N HIS A 74 1.72 -1.36 4.26
CA HIS A 74 2.18 -0.98 5.58
C HIS A 74 1.94 0.51 5.88
N HIS A 75 2.45 1.40 5.03
CA HIS A 75 2.30 2.84 5.27
C HIS A 75 0.84 3.31 5.16
N LEU A 76 0.02 2.66 4.31
CA LEU A 76 -1.42 2.89 4.30
C LEU A 76 -2.08 2.57 5.64
N GLN A 77 -1.73 1.44 6.25
CA GLN A 77 -2.31 1.03 7.53
C GLN A 77 -1.90 1.96 8.66
N LEU A 78 -0.64 2.40 8.71
CA LEU A 78 -0.20 3.40 9.71
C LEU A 78 -0.99 4.71 9.59
N THR A 79 -1.18 5.21 8.37
CA THR A 79 -1.99 6.42 8.15
C THR A 79 -3.46 6.20 8.52
N ARG A 80 -4.03 5.03 8.22
CA ARG A 80 -5.41 4.69 8.64
C ARG A 80 -5.55 4.64 10.16
N VAL A 81 -4.59 4.06 10.88
CA VAL A 81 -4.59 4.10 12.36
C VAL A 81 -4.52 5.55 12.85
N ARG A 82 -3.62 6.37 12.29
CA ARG A 82 -3.45 7.79 12.67
C ARG A 82 -4.71 8.63 12.40
N LEU A 83 -5.36 8.42 11.25
CA LEU A 83 -6.48 9.26 10.81
C LEU A 83 -7.85 8.72 11.18
N LEU A 84 -8.04 7.41 11.31
CA LEU A 84 -9.36 6.82 11.56
C LEU A 84 -9.54 6.37 13.00
N GLY A 85 -8.46 6.00 13.68
CA GLY A 85 -8.51 5.64 15.10
C GLY A 85 -8.78 6.83 16.01
N SER A 86 -9.18 6.52 17.25
CA SER A 86 -9.17 7.49 18.35
C SER A 86 -7.73 7.90 18.70
N ARG A 87 -7.58 8.97 19.49
CA ARG A 87 -6.27 9.41 19.99
C ARG A 87 -5.59 8.31 20.80
N GLU A 88 -6.35 7.63 21.66
CA GLU A 88 -5.89 6.52 22.51
C GLU A 88 -5.47 5.33 21.66
N GLN A 89 -6.24 5.00 20.61
CA GLN A 89 -5.87 3.96 19.66
C GLN A 89 -4.58 4.30 18.93
N GLY A 90 -4.41 5.54 18.44
CA GLY A 90 -3.17 5.99 17.81
C GLY A 90 -1.96 5.88 18.74
N GLN A 91 -2.08 6.34 19.99
CA GLN A 91 -1.01 6.26 21.00
C GLN A 91 -0.66 4.82 21.38
N ARG A 92 -1.62 3.90 21.36
CA ARG A 92 -1.40 2.49 21.66
C ARG A 92 -0.85 1.71 20.48
N LEU A 93 -1.35 1.95 19.28
CA LEU A 93 -1.11 1.12 18.11
C LEU A 93 0.12 1.55 17.32
N LEU A 94 0.31 2.85 17.07
CA LEU A 94 1.42 3.33 16.23
C LEU A 94 2.82 2.97 16.79
N PRO A 95 3.08 3.03 18.11
CA PRO A 95 4.37 2.59 18.66
C PRO A 95 4.67 1.11 18.47
N LEU A 96 3.65 0.27 18.22
CA LEU A 96 3.87 -1.16 17.98
C LEU A 96 4.69 -1.41 16.73
N THR A 97 4.71 -0.49 15.77
CA THR A 97 5.60 -0.57 14.60
C THR A 97 7.06 -0.62 15.01
N LEU A 98 7.46 0.10 16.07
CA LEU A 98 8.84 0.10 16.55
C LEU A 98 9.16 -1.13 17.41
N LEU A 99 8.13 -1.78 17.95
CA LEU A 99 8.29 -3.01 18.72
C LEU A 99 8.60 -4.16 17.75
N ARG A 100 9.89 -4.47 17.56
CA ARG A 100 10.39 -5.52 16.63
C ARG A 100 10.16 -5.22 15.14
N ASP A 101 10.04 -3.95 14.77
CA ASP A 101 9.80 -3.54 13.38
C ASP A 101 8.57 -4.25 12.78
N ASN A 102 7.44 -4.20 13.52
CA ASN A 102 6.23 -4.90 13.11
C ASN A 102 5.72 -4.38 11.76
N LEU A 103 5.52 -5.32 10.83
CA LEU A 103 4.90 -5.06 9.55
C LEU A 103 3.37 -5.04 9.71
N TRP A 104 2.73 -4.09 9.04
CA TRP A 104 1.28 -3.90 9.07
C TRP A 104 0.69 -4.34 7.74
N GLY A 105 -0.28 -5.25 7.79
CA GLY A 105 -0.98 -5.81 6.64
C GLY A 105 -2.44 -5.41 6.61
N ALA A 106 -3.13 -5.92 5.58
CA ALA A 106 -4.56 -5.77 5.40
C ALA A 106 -5.20 -7.16 5.28
N LEU A 107 -6.43 -7.29 5.78
CA LEU A 107 -7.26 -8.47 5.54
C LEU A 107 -8.68 -8.07 5.16
N GLY A 108 -9.09 -8.49 3.96
CA GLY A 108 -10.34 -8.07 3.34
C GLY A 108 -10.27 -6.65 2.79
N GLU A 109 -11.35 -6.22 2.14
CA GLU A 109 -11.45 -4.90 1.50
C GLU A 109 -12.75 -4.17 1.86
N PRO A 110 -12.81 -2.82 1.76
CA PRO A 110 -14.04 -2.07 1.94
C PRO A 110 -15.18 -2.58 1.05
N GLY A 111 -16.32 -2.92 1.65
CA GLY A 111 -17.52 -3.38 0.93
C GLY A 111 -17.51 -4.86 0.56
N GLU A 112 -16.42 -5.58 0.82
CA GLU A 112 -16.33 -7.01 0.61
C GLU A 112 -17.25 -7.77 1.58
N ARG A 113 -18.10 -8.67 1.05
CA ARG A 113 -19.07 -9.46 1.82
C ARG A 113 -18.62 -10.88 2.08
N ARG A 114 -17.32 -11.09 2.31
CA ARG A 114 -16.77 -12.43 2.58
C ARG A 114 -16.39 -12.67 4.04
N LEU A 115 -15.92 -11.63 4.74
CA LEU A 115 -15.77 -11.63 6.18
C LEU A 115 -17.00 -10.97 6.80
N LEU A 116 -17.78 -11.73 7.57
CA LEU A 116 -19.05 -11.30 8.12
C LEU A 116 -18.92 -10.99 9.60
N ALA A 117 -19.33 -9.79 9.99
CA ALA A 117 -19.39 -9.34 11.37
C ALA A 117 -20.78 -9.60 11.97
N VAL A 118 -20.80 -10.22 13.13
CA VAL A 118 -22.00 -10.39 13.97
C VAL A 118 -21.73 -9.74 15.31
N GLU A 119 -22.66 -8.92 15.79
CA GLU A 119 -22.56 -8.30 17.11
C GLU A 119 -22.38 -9.35 18.20
N HIS A 120 -21.54 -9.03 19.18
CA HIS A 120 -21.26 -9.93 20.28
C HIS A 120 -21.86 -9.38 21.58
N VAL A 121 -22.41 -10.27 22.42
CA VAL A 121 -23.16 -9.91 23.64
C VAL A 121 -22.37 -9.05 24.64
N ARG A 122 -21.03 -9.16 24.64
CA ARG A 122 -20.10 -8.33 25.45
C ARG A 122 -19.57 -7.09 24.69
N GLY A 123 -20.35 -6.54 23.76
CA GLY A 123 -19.93 -5.49 22.83
C GLY A 123 -18.99 -5.98 21.73
N GLY A 124 -18.65 -5.14 20.75
CA GLY A 124 -17.78 -5.50 19.62
C GLY A 124 -18.41 -6.57 18.71
N PHE A 125 -17.56 -7.32 17.99
CA PHE A 125 -18.03 -8.25 16.95
C PHE A 125 -17.36 -9.63 17.02
N ARG A 126 -17.99 -10.60 16.34
CA ARG A 126 -17.43 -11.90 15.98
C ARG A 126 -17.39 -12.02 14.47
N ILE A 127 -16.23 -12.35 13.92
CA ILE A 127 -15.99 -12.46 12.47
C ILE A 127 -15.94 -13.91 12.03
N ASN A 128 -16.63 -14.22 10.94
CA ASN A 128 -16.57 -15.50 10.26
C ASN A 128 -16.44 -15.32 8.76
N GLY A 129 -15.69 -16.19 8.10
CA GLY A 129 -15.64 -16.25 6.63
C GLY A 129 -14.23 -16.46 6.07
N LEU A 130 -14.12 -16.27 4.76
CA LEU A 130 -12.88 -16.44 4.00
C LEU A 130 -12.57 -15.15 3.25
N ALA A 131 -11.42 -14.53 3.51
CA ALA A 131 -11.00 -13.34 2.76
C ALA A 131 -10.73 -13.70 1.29
N SER A 132 -10.78 -12.71 0.38
CA SER A 132 -10.43 -12.94 -1.04
C SER A 132 -8.93 -13.01 -1.29
N ASP A 133 -8.16 -12.19 -0.59
CA ASP A 133 -6.71 -12.10 -0.69
C ASP A 133 -6.08 -12.15 0.71
N GLY A 134 -4.94 -12.84 0.81
CA GLY A 134 -4.12 -12.96 2.01
C GLY A 134 -2.70 -12.43 1.86
N PHE A 135 -2.35 -11.90 0.68
CA PHE A 135 -0.98 -11.51 0.34
C PHE A 135 -0.30 -10.67 1.42
N ALA A 136 -0.92 -9.57 1.82
CA ALA A 136 -0.34 -8.68 2.82
C ALA A 136 -0.47 -9.23 4.25
N ALA A 137 -1.51 -10.02 4.52
CA ALA A 137 -1.71 -10.62 5.83
C ALA A 137 -0.66 -11.69 6.14
N GLU A 138 -0.22 -12.44 5.12
CA GLU A 138 0.73 -13.55 5.28
C GLU A 138 2.06 -13.09 5.87
N ALA A 139 2.57 -11.94 5.46
CA ALA A 139 3.86 -11.42 5.89
C ALA A 139 3.81 -10.53 7.14
N ALA A 140 2.61 -10.05 7.50
CA ALA A 140 2.39 -9.05 8.53
C ALA A 140 2.39 -9.62 9.95
N ASP A 141 2.60 -8.74 10.92
CA ASP A 141 2.50 -9.01 12.36
C ASP A 141 1.20 -8.42 12.93
N TRP A 142 0.78 -7.26 12.39
CA TRP A 142 -0.48 -6.58 12.72
C TRP A 142 -1.32 -6.38 11.47
N LEU A 143 -2.64 -6.39 11.63
CA LEU A 143 -3.58 -6.30 10.51
C LEU A 143 -4.61 -5.20 10.76
N LEU A 144 -4.95 -4.47 9.70
CA LEU A 144 -6.27 -3.85 9.59
C LEU A 144 -7.22 -4.79 8.84
N LEU A 145 -8.35 -5.11 9.47
CA LEU A 145 -9.34 -6.07 8.98
C LEU A 145 -10.65 -5.36 8.66
N TRP A 146 -11.16 -5.61 7.45
CA TRP A 146 -12.51 -5.22 7.04
C TRP A 146 -13.47 -6.38 7.25
N ALA A 147 -14.64 -6.09 7.81
CA ALA A 147 -15.72 -7.07 7.90
C ALA A 147 -17.08 -6.42 7.66
N TRP A 148 -17.91 -7.10 6.87
CA TRP A 148 -19.25 -6.67 6.53
C TRP A 148 -20.23 -6.92 7.65
N HIS A 149 -20.88 -5.86 8.12
CA HIS A 149 -21.98 -5.94 9.07
C HIS A 149 -23.31 -5.87 8.31
N GLY A 150 -24.03 -7.01 8.28
CA GLY A 150 -25.28 -7.17 7.54
C GLY A 150 -26.37 -6.15 7.92
N PRO A 151 -26.71 -6.01 9.22
CA PRO A 151 -27.76 -5.09 9.67
C PRO A 151 -27.55 -3.64 9.25
N SER A 152 -26.33 -3.11 9.37
CA SER A 152 -26.03 -1.72 8.99
C SER A 152 -25.66 -1.55 7.51
N ARG A 153 -25.59 -2.63 6.74
CA ARG A 153 -25.17 -2.65 5.32
C ARG A 153 -23.87 -1.88 5.09
N ALA A 154 -22.90 -2.07 5.97
CA ALA A 154 -21.63 -1.35 5.94
C ALA A 154 -20.50 -2.22 6.48
N SER A 155 -19.26 -1.88 6.13
CA SER A 155 -18.08 -2.53 6.70
C SER A 155 -17.60 -1.83 7.97
N LEU A 156 -17.10 -2.59 8.92
CA LEU A 156 -16.26 -2.08 10.01
C LEU A 156 -14.79 -2.19 9.63
N LEU A 157 -13.95 -1.43 10.33
CA LEU A 157 -12.49 -1.54 10.27
C LEU A 157 -11.93 -1.78 11.67
N ALA A 158 -11.12 -2.83 11.84
CA ALA A 158 -10.51 -3.16 13.12
C ALA A 158 -9.00 -3.41 13.01
N ALA A 159 -8.25 -3.11 14.07
CA ALA A 159 -6.82 -3.38 14.20
C ALA A 159 -6.58 -4.53 15.20
N LEU A 160 -5.80 -5.53 14.79
CA LEU A 160 -5.52 -6.70 15.63
C LEU A 160 -4.16 -7.35 15.29
N PRO A 161 -3.53 -8.05 16.24
CA PRO A 161 -2.36 -8.88 15.95
C PRO A 161 -2.77 -10.09 15.10
N LYS A 162 -1.85 -10.56 14.26
CA LYS A 162 -2.08 -11.73 13.40
C LYS A 162 -2.33 -13.01 14.20
N GLU A 163 -1.77 -13.13 15.39
CA GLU A 163 -1.87 -14.32 16.26
C GLU A 163 -3.21 -14.38 17.03
N ARG A 164 -4.16 -13.47 16.75
CA ARG A 164 -5.47 -13.46 17.42
C ARG A 164 -6.19 -14.79 17.19
N THR A 165 -6.64 -15.42 18.28
CA THR A 165 -7.44 -16.65 18.24
C THR A 165 -8.64 -16.53 17.30
N GLY A 166 -8.78 -17.50 16.41
CA GLY A 166 -9.83 -17.54 15.39
C GLY A 166 -9.43 -16.95 14.03
N LEU A 167 -8.20 -16.43 13.89
CA LEU A 167 -7.63 -16.01 12.61
C LEU A 167 -6.60 -17.03 12.11
N ALA A 168 -6.80 -17.55 10.91
CA ALA A 168 -5.87 -18.43 10.22
C ALA A 168 -5.45 -17.80 8.89
N VAL A 169 -4.24 -17.23 8.85
CA VAL A 169 -3.70 -16.57 7.66
C VAL A 169 -2.94 -17.54 6.75
N GLN A 170 -2.29 -18.55 7.34
CA GLN A 170 -1.57 -19.59 6.60
C GLN A 170 -2.49 -20.78 6.33
N ALA A 171 -3.32 -20.71 5.29
CA ALA A 171 -3.87 -21.93 4.73
C ALA A 171 -2.88 -22.41 3.65
N SER A 172 -2.19 -23.51 3.92
CA SER A 172 -1.16 -24.11 3.07
C SER A 172 -1.60 -24.36 1.61
N ARG A 173 -2.90 -24.21 1.30
CA ARG A 173 -3.50 -24.19 -0.06
C ARG A 173 -4.80 -23.34 -0.15
N GLY A 174 -5.03 -22.35 0.72
CA GLY A 174 -6.33 -21.67 0.81
C GLY A 174 -6.28 -20.19 1.16
N ALA A 175 -7.43 -19.51 0.98
CA ALA A 175 -7.57 -18.11 1.37
C ALA A 175 -7.61 -17.97 2.92
N PRO A 176 -7.20 -16.83 3.49
CA PRO A 176 -7.25 -16.62 4.94
C PRO A 176 -8.66 -16.80 5.49
N GLN A 177 -8.76 -17.40 6.68
CA GLN A 177 -10.02 -17.73 7.31
C GLN A 177 -10.17 -17.08 8.68
N CYS A 178 -11.38 -16.58 8.95
CA CYS A 178 -11.83 -16.22 10.28
C CYS A 178 -12.86 -17.25 10.76
N GLN A 179 -12.63 -17.86 11.92
CA GLN A 179 -13.55 -18.77 12.59
C GLN A 179 -13.80 -18.25 14.01
N ALA A 180 -15.00 -17.71 14.23
CA ALA A 180 -15.40 -17.10 15.50
C ALA A 180 -14.38 -16.07 16.05
N LEU A 181 -13.65 -15.39 15.16
CA LEU A 181 -12.64 -14.40 15.52
C LEU A 181 -13.28 -13.27 16.33
N ARG A 182 -12.76 -13.03 17.52
CA ARG A 182 -13.30 -12.02 18.44
C ARG A 182 -12.63 -10.66 18.20
N LEU A 183 -13.44 -9.64 17.92
CA LEU A 183 -13.03 -8.23 17.90
C LEU A 183 -13.62 -7.51 19.12
N HIS A 184 -12.77 -7.01 19.99
CA HIS A 184 -13.17 -6.20 21.14
C HIS A 184 -13.49 -4.77 20.71
N PRO A 185 -14.28 -4.01 21.50
CA PRO A 185 -14.56 -2.60 21.19
C PRO A 185 -13.31 -1.76 20.91
N GLU A 186 -12.23 -1.97 21.68
CA GLU A 186 -10.96 -1.27 21.51
C GLU A 186 -10.20 -1.60 20.22
N ASP A 187 -10.52 -2.74 19.58
CA ASP A 187 -9.93 -3.13 18.29
C ASP A 187 -10.57 -2.34 17.13
N ILE A 188 -11.78 -1.79 17.31
CA ILE A 188 -12.57 -1.19 16.22
C ILE A 188 -12.13 0.26 16.00
N LEU A 189 -11.50 0.53 14.86
CA LEU A 189 -11.13 1.89 14.44
C LEU A 189 -12.34 2.63 13.86
N VAL A 190 -13.11 1.95 13.01
CA VAL A 190 -14.32 2.49 12.38
C VAL A 190 -15.47 1.52 12.62
N PRO A 191 -16.47 1.90 13.43
CA PRO A 191 -17.66 1.06 13.60
C PRO A 191 -18.51 1.08 12.33
N PRO A 192 -19.30 0.02 12.09
CA PRO A 192 -20.08 -0.08 10.87
C PRO A 192 -21.28 0.89 10.91
N GLY A 193 -21.71 1.35 9.74
CA GLY A 193 -22.94 2.16 9.59
C GLY A 193 -22.76 3.65 9.82
N LEU A 194 -21.54 4.11 10.13
CA LEU A 194 -21.25 5.55 10.14
C LEU A 194 -21.18 6.12 8.71
N PRO A 195 -21.63 7.37 8.51
CA PRO A 195 -21.45 8.04 7.23
C PRO A 195 -19.97 8.26 6.93
N ALA A 196 -19.65 8.41 5.64
CA ALA A 196 -18.32 8.81 5.23
C ALA A 196 -17.90 10.11 5.91
N THR A 197 -16.65 10.19 6.33
CA THR A 197 -16.04 11.38 6.90
C THR A 197 -14.95 11.90 5.97
N PRO A 198 -14.51 13.16 6.12
CA PRO A 198 -13.38 13.66 5.34
C PRO A 198 -12.14 12.76 5.45
N ARG A 199 -11.88 12.19 6.64
CA ARG A 199 -10.74 11.30 6.91
C ARG A 199 -10.88 9.94 6.22
N THR A 200 -12.10 9.38 6.12
CA THR A 200 -12.30 8.11 5.38
C THR A 200 -12.08 8.31 3.89
N VAL A 201 -12.65 9.39 3.31
CA VAL A 201 -12.43 9.74 1.89
C VAL A 201 -10.95 9.97 1.60
N TRP A 202 -10.22 10.58 2.54
CA TRP A 202 -8.79 10.80 2.45
C TRP A 202 -8.00 9.48 2.41
N CYS A 203 -8.27 8.56 3.34
CA CYS A 203 -7.60 7.26 3.39
C CYS A 203 -7.92 6.40 2.16
N ASP A 204 -9.15 6.47 1.63
CA ASP A 204 -9.51 5.75 0.40
C ASP A 204 -8.76 6.32 -0.81
N SER A 205 -8.61 7.64 -0.88
CA SER A 205 -7.79 8.32 -1.90
C SER A 205 -6.31 7.97 -1.77
N LEU A 206 -5.77 7.88 -0.55
CA LEU A 206 -4.39 7.43 -0.33
C LEU A 206 -4.15 6.00 -0.85
N ALA A 207 -5.10 5.08 -0.62
CA ALA A 207 -4.99 3.72 -1.14
C ALA A 207 -4.87 3.70 -2.67
N LEU A 208 -5.68 4.52 -3.36
CA LEU A 208 -5.61 4.67 -4.82
C LEU A 208 -4.31 5.34 -5.29
N LEU A 209 -3.80 6.33 -4.55
CA LEU A 209 -2.53 6.98 -4.88
C LEU A 209 -1.34 6.01 -4.78
N LEU A 210 -1.34 5.14 -3.76
CA LEU A 210 -0.33 4.10 -3.60
C LEU A 210 -0.39 3.08 -4.74
N GLN A 211 -1.59 2.65 -5.14
CA GLN A 211 -1.77 1.78 -6.30
C GLN A 211 -1.29 2.43 -7.60
N ALA A 212 -1.59 3.72 -7.80
CA ALA A 212 -1.12 4.46 -8.96
C ALA A 212 0.41 4.54 -9.00
N ASN A 213 1.06 4.77 -7.86
CA ASN A 213 2.52 4.82 -7.77
C ASN A 213 3.18 3.46 -7.95
N LEU A 214 2.58 2.39 -7.45
CA LEU A 214 3.02 1.03 -7.76
C LEU A 214 3.02 0.79 -9.28
N ALA A 215 1.93 1.16 -9.96
CA ALA A 215 1.80 1.03 -11.42
C ALA A 215 2.81 1.92 -12.19
N LEU A 216 3.01 3.17 -11.76
CA LEU A 216 4.01 4.07 -12.35
C LEU A 216 5.43 3.51 -12.18
N GLY A 217 5.78 3.01 -10.99
CA GLY A 217 7.08 2.40 -10.73
C GLY A 217 7.33 1.18 -11.61
N LEU A 218 6.34 0.28 -11.74
CA LEU A 218 6.46 -0.88 -12.64
C LEU A 218 6.64 -0.45 -14.10
N ALA A 219 5.85 0.53 -14.57
CA ALA A 219 5.94 1.05 -15.93
C ALA A 219 7.27 1.76 -16.22
N GLN A 220 7.82 2.50 -15.25
CA GLN A 220 9.11 3.16 -15.37
C GLN A 220 10.25 2.15 -15.60
N HIS A 221 10.33 1.11 -14.77
CA HIS A 221 11.36 0.07 -14.90
C HIS A 221 11.18 -0.80 -16.14
N ALA A 222 9.95 -1.00 -16.61
CA ALA A 222 9.69 -1.63 -17.89
C ALA A 222 10.18 -0.77 -19.07
N ALA A 223 10.02 0.55 -19.01
CA ALA A 223 10.47 1.48 -20.05
C ALA A 223 12.01 1.48 -20.21
N GLU A 224 12.75 1.41 -19.11
CA GLU A 224 14.23 1.38 -19.12
C GLU A 224 14.80 0.17 -19.86
N ARG A 225 14.01 -0.90 -20.01
CA ARG A 225 14.39 -2.13 -20.73
C ARG A 225 14.04 -2.09 -22.22
N GLN A 226 13.44 -1.00 -22.72
CA GLN A 226 12.97 -0.85 -24.11
C GLN A 226 13.88 0.03 -24.96
N GLU A 227 13.90 -0.21 -26.28
CA GLU A 227 14.64 0.63 -27.24
C GLU A 227 13.98 2.01 -27.48
N GLN A 228 14.82 3.01 -27.74
CA GLN A 228 14.50 4.45 -27.71
C GLN A 228 13.29 4.95 -28.55
N PRO A 229 12.96 4.44 -29.76
CA PRO A 229 11.84 5.02 -30.54
C PRO A 229 10.44 4.67 -29.97
N ARG A 230 10.30 3.64 -29.14
CA ARG A 230 9.01 3.24 -28.53
C ARG A 230 8.73 3.94 -27.19
N ALA A 231 9.71 4.69 -26.68
CA ALA A 231 9.68 5.25 -25.33
C ALA A 231 8.95 6.60 -25.23
N ALA A 232 8.65 7.30 -26.32
CA ALA A 232 8.22 8.71 -26.27
C ALA A 232 6.86 8.92 -25.55
N GLU A 233 5.82 8.19 -25.93
CA GLU A 233 4.49 8.32 -25.31
C GLU A 233 4.48 7.81 -23.86
N LEU A 234 5.17 6.69 -23.61
CA LEU A 234 5.33 6.17 -22.26
C LEU A 234 6.10 7.17 -21.37
N SER A 235 7.16 7.78 -21.87
CA SER A 235 7.93 8.82 -21.16
C SER A 235 7.07 10.05 -20.86
N ARG A 236 6.20 10.46 -21.79
CA ARG A 236 5.26 11.57 -21.58
C ARG A 236 4.26 11.23 -20.47
N LEU A 237 3.66 10.04 -20.49
CA LEU A 237 2.72 9.57 -19.47
C LEU A 237 3.39 9.45 -18.10
N LEU A 238 4.60 8.87 -18.04
CA LEU A 238 5.40 8.78 -16.81
C LEU A 238 5.70 10.17 -16.25
N GLY A 239 6.20 11.09 -17.08
CA GLY A 239 6.49 12.46 -16.66
C GLY A 239 5.26 13.22 -16.13
N LEU A 240 4.09 13.00 -16.73
CA LEU A 240 2.82 13.56 -16.22
C LEU A 240 2.40 12.91 -14.90
N GLY A 241 2.42 11.58 -14.83
CA GLY A 241 2.03 10.82 -13.64
C GLY A 241 2.88 11.14 -12.42
N LEU A 242 4.20 11.26 -12.60
CA LEU A 242 5.14 11.63 -11.54
C LEU A 242 4.88 13.06 -11.03
N ARG A 243 4.57 14.01 -11.91
CA ARG A 243 4.20 15.38 -11.48
C ARG A 243 2.90 15.42 -10.68
N LEU A 244 1.87 14.71 -11.15
CA LEU A 244 0.60 14.60 -10.42
C LEU A 244 0.78 13.92 -9.06
N SER A 245 1.57 12.85 -9.01
CA SER A 245 1.92 12.18 -7.74
C SER A 245 2.67 13.10 -6.79
N ALA A 246 3.59 13.94 -7.28
CA ALA A 246 4.33 14.88 -6.45
C ALA A 246 3.40 15.95 -5.85
N GLN A 247 2.46 16.47 -6.64
CA GLN A 247 1.42 17.39 -6.15
C GLN A 247 0.51 16.72 -5.12
N ALA A 248 0.12 15.47 -5.37
CA ALA A 248 -0.71 14.69 -4.44
C ALA A 248 0.02 14.44 -3.11
N ALA A 249 1.33 14.19 -3.13
CA ALA A 249 2.15 14.05 -1.93
C ALA A 249 2.13 15.31 -1.05
N VAL A 250 2.24 16.50 -1.64
CA VAL A 250 2.17 17.77 -0.88
C VAL A 250 0.82 17.90 -0.15
N LEU A 251 -0.29 17.68 -0.87
CA LEU A 251 -1.61 17.70 -0.25
C LEU A 251 -1.75 16.63 0.83
N LEU A 252 -1.18 15.45 0.61
CA LEU A 252 -1.19 14.33 1.54
C LEU A 252 -0.55 14.70 2.88
N ASP A 253 0.64 15.29 2.86
CA ASP A 253 1.34 15.78 4.05
C ASP A 253 0.48 16.81 4.81
N GLU A 254 -0.05 17.82 4.10
CA GLU A 254 -0.91 18.86 4.69
C GLU A 254 -2.17 18.29 5.36
N GLY A 255 -2.82 17.30 4.74
CA GLY A 255 -4.02 16.71 5.31
C GLY A 255 -3.74 15.78 6.48
N ILE A 256 -2.62 15.05 6.46
CA ILE A 256 -2.19 14.23 7.59
C ILE A 256 -1.90 15.10 8.82
N GLU A 257 -1.31 16.28 8.62
CA GLU A 257 -1.11 17.27 9.69
C GLU A 257 -2.42 17.91 10.17
N ALA A 258 -3.36 18.19 9.26
CA ALA A 258 -4.68 18.71 9.64
C ALA A 258 -5.48 17.73 10.51
N GLY A 259 -5.33 16.42 10.29
CA GLY A 259 -5.92 15.37 11.14
C GLY A 259 -7.44 15.52 11.31
N ALA A 260 -7.89 15.85 12.52
CA ALA A 260 -9.31 16.04 12.82
C ALA A 260 -9.92 17.30 12.17
N ALA A 261 -9.10 18.30 11.80
CA ALA A 261 -9.55 19.54 11.16
C ALA A 261 -9.77 19.41 9.64
N LEU A 262 -9.64 18.19 9.11
CA LEU A 262 -9.73 17.93 7.68
C LEU A 262 -11.17 18.10 7.18
N SER A 263 -11.37 18.91 6.14
CA SER A 263 -12.69 19.22 5.58
C SER A 263 -13.00 18.38 4.36
N PHE A 264 -14.30 18.19 4.05
CA PHE A 264 -14.70 17.51 2.82
C PHE A 264 -14.14 18.18 1.57
N SER A 265 -14.09 19.51 1.51
CA SER A 265 -13.53 20.23 0.36
C SER A 265 -12.07 19.82 0.11
N ARG A 266 -11.24 19.76 1.16
CA ARG A 266 -9.86 19.29 1.05
C ARG A 266 -9.79 17.82 0.63
N SER A 267 -10.61 16.94 1.22
CA SER A 267 -10.65 15.53 0.82
C SER A 267 -11.02 15.32 -0.63
N HIS A 268 -12.01 16.05 -1.14
CA HIS A 268 -12.42 15.93 -2.55
C HIS A 268 -11.36 16.53 -3.49
N ALA A 269 -10.69 17.62 -3.10
CA ALA A 269 -9.58 18.16 -3.88
C ALA A 269 -8.44 17.13 -4.02
N PHE A 270 -8.06 16.48 -2.92
CA PHE A 270 -7.09 15.39 -2.94
C PHE A 270 -7.58 14.21 -3.78
N ALA A 271 -8.82 13.75 -3.56
CA ALA A 271 -9.42 12.65 -4.31
C ALA A 271 -9.43 12.90 -5.83
N ASN A 272 -9.74 14.13 -6.26
CA ASN A 272 -9.76 14.51 -7.68
C ASN A 272 -8.36 14.44 -8.29
N LEU A 273 -7.34 14.93 -7.58
CA LEU A 273 -5.95 14.85 -8.05
C LEU A 273 -5.45 13.40 -8.09
N VAL A 274 -5.81 12.59 -7.10
CA VAL A 274 -5.53 11.15 -7.10
C VAL A 274 -6.22 10.47 -8.29
N ALA A 275 -7.49 10.77 -8.58
CA ALA A 275 -8.20 10.19 -9.71
C ALA A 275 -7.51 10.49 -11.05
N GLN A 276 -7.00 11.71 -11.23
CA GLN A 276 -6.18 12.06 -12.41
C GLN A 276 -4.87 11.27 -12.44
N THR A 277 -4.19 11.14 -11.29
CA THR A 277 -2.96 10.35 -11.18
C THR A 277 -3.19 8.88 -11.54
N VAL A 278 -4.28 8.29 -11.03
CA VAL A 278 -4.69 6.91 -11.33
C VAL A 278 -4.95 6.73 -12.83
N ALA A 279 -5.70 7.65 -13.45
CA ALA A 279 -5.99 7.57 -14.88
C ALA A 279 -4.71 7.57 -15.73
N VAL A 280 -3.76 8.46 -15.43
CA VAL A 280 -2.46 8.52 -16.13
C VAL A 280 -1.62 7.27 -15.86
N ALA A 281 -1.58 6.79 -14.62
CA ALA A 281 -0.84 5.59 -14.24
C ALA A 281 -1.37 4.33 -14.96
N GLN A 282 -2.70 4.20 -15.06
CA GLN A 282 -3.33 3.10 -15.80
C GLN A 282 -2.98 3.14 -17.30
N GLN A 283 -3.00 4.34 -17.90
CA GLN A 283 -2.58 4.49 -19.29
C GLN A 283 -1.10 4.12 -19.48
N ALA A 284 -0.20 4.58 -18.60
CA ALA A 284 1.21 4.23 -18.64
C ALA A 284 1.43 2.71 -18.53
N ALA A 285 0.75 2.06 -17.58
CA ALA A 285 0.82 0.61 -17.39
C ALA A 285 0.32 -0.17 -18.62
N GLN A 286 -0.81 0.25 -19.20
CA GLN A 286 -1.33 -0.36 -20.43
C GLN A 286 -0.38 -0.21 -21.61
N GLN A 287 0.24 0.97 -21.79
CA GLN A 287 1.23 1.18 -22.85
C GLN A 287 2.48 0.32 -22.63
N SER A 288 2.95 0.22 -21.38
CA SER A 288 4.07 -0.65 -21.02
C SER A 288 3.80 -2.12 -21.36
N LEU A 289 2.64 -2.65 -20.95
CA LEU A 289 2.24 -4.03 -21.24
C LEU A 289 2.11 -4.32 -22.75
N ARG A 290 1.57 -3.36 -23.51
CA ARG A 290 1.49 -3.48 -24.98
C ARG A 290 2.87 -3.58 -25.62
N ALA A 291 3.81 -2.75 -25.17
CA ALA A 291 5.18 -2.77 -25.68
C ALA A 291 5.90 -4.09 -25.36
N GLU A 292 5.74 -4.61 -24.14
CA GLU A 292 6.30 -5.91 -23.73
C GLU A 292 5.70 -7.06 -24.54
N GLY A 293 4.37 -7.09 -24.71
CA GLY A 293 3.70 -8.12 -25.50
C GLY A 293 4.13 -8.14 -26.97
N LEU A 294 4.35 -6.97 -27.57
CA LEU A 294 4.91 -6.86 -28.92
C LEU A 294 6.36 -7.37 -28.99
N ASN A 295 7.20 -7.01 -28.02
CA ASN A 295 8.58 -7.49 -27.95
C ASN A 295 8.67 -9.01 -27.79
N ALA A 296 7.80 -9.60 -26.95
CA ALA A 296 7.72 -11.05 -26.79
C ALA A 296 7.35 -11.75 -28.10
N ARG A 297 6.39 -11.21 -28.86
CA ARG A 297 6.01 -11.73 -30.18
C ARG A 297 7.14 -11.62 -31.21
N LEU A 298 7.86 -10.50 -31.24
CA LEU A 298 8.99 -10.31 -32.15
C LEU A 298 10.14 -11.27 -31.83
N ARG A 299 10.44 -11.52 -30.56
CA ARG A 299 11.43 -12.52 -30.14
C ARG A 299 10.99 -13.94 -30.50
N ALA A 300 9.71 -14.26 -30.29
CA ALA A 300 9.16 -15.57 -30.67
C ALA A 300 9.15 -15.81 -32.19
N ALA A 301 9.02 -14.76 -33.00
CA ALA A 301 9.09 -14.85 -34.46
C ALA A 301 10.54 -14.89 -35.01
N ALA A 302 11.54 -14.60 -34.19
CA ALA A 302 12.96 -14.63 -34.54
C ALA A 302 13.65 -15.97 -34.18
N HIS A 303 12.91 -16.90 -33.58
CA HIS A 303 13.32 -18.26 -33.24
C HIS A 303 12.50 -19.28 -34.04
#